data_AF-A0A2J8A2F7-F1
#
_entry.id   AF-A0A2J8A2F7-F1
#
_cell.length_a   1.000
_cell.length_b   1.000
_cell.length_c   1.000
_cell.angle_alpha   90.00
_cell.angle_beta   90.00
_cell.angle_gamma   90.00
#
_symmetry.space_group_name_H-M   'P 1'
#
loop_
_entity.id
_entity.type
_entity.pdbx_description
1 polymer ?
#
loop_
_entity_poly.entity_id
_entity_poly.type
_entity_poly.pdbx_seq_one_letter_code
_entity_poly.pdbx_strand_id
1 'polypeptide(L)'
;VVTLKGRAACEIDTADELVASELLLNGTLSGLEPAQLVALAACLIPVEKSTEQIKLTAQMAGPLSQLQAAARHIAEVSRECKLELDPDEYVESFKPALMDVIYAWSKGATFAQVCDMTDIFEGSLVRATRRLDELLGQLGNAAAAVGDHELAAKIRAAAETIRRDIMFAASLYI
;
A
#
# COMPACT_ATOMS: atom_id res chain seq x y z
N VAL A 1 -4.13 27.65 6.79
CA VAL A 1 -2.90 27.58 5.97
C VAL A 1 -2.53 26.11 5.84
N VAL A 2 -2.30 25.59 4.63
CA VAL A 2 -1.99 24.17 4.39
C VAL A 2 -0.51 23.89 4.71
N THR A 3 -0.24 22.83 5.47
CA THR A 3 1.11 22.40 5.87
C THR A 3 1.77 21.51 4.81
N LEU A 4 3.02 21.09 5.02
CA LEU A 4 3.68 20.09 4.15
C LEU A 4 2.94 18.74 4.20
N LYS A 5 2.52 18.29 5.39
CA LYS A 5 1.70 17.08 5.55
C LYS A 5 0.40 17.16 4.73
N GLY A 6 -0.28 18.31 4.82
CA GLY A 6 -1.51 18.54 4.04
C GLY A 6 -1.28 18.54 2.53
N ARG A 7 -0.16 19.07 2.05
CA ARG A 7 0.21 19.01 0.63
C ARG A 7 0.47 17.58 0.15
N ALA A 8 1.16 16.77 0.95
CA ALA A 8 1.36 15.36 0.63
C ALA A 8 0.03 14.60 0.53
N ALA A 9 -0.88 14.82 1.50
CA ALA A 9 -2.18 14.19 1.52
C ALA A 9 -3.04 14.57 0.30
N CYS A 10 -2.94 15.81 -0.20
CA CYS A 10 -3.67 16.24 -1.41
C CYS A 10 -3.28 15.50 -2.69
N GLU A 11 -2.14 14.79 -2.72
CA GLU A 11 -1.72 14.00 -3.88
C GLU A 11 -2.28 12.56 -3.85
N ILE A 12 -2.95 12.16 -2.76
CA ILE A 12 -3.42 10.79 -2.51
C ILE A 12 -4.95 10.75 -2.58
N ASP A 13 -5.46 9.92 -3.49
CA ASP A 13 -6.92 9.75 -3.75
C ASP A 13 -7.31 8.27 -3.89
N THR A 14 -6.33 7.38 -4.04
CA THR A 14 -6.58 5.94 -4.25
C THR A 14 -6.69 5.14 -2.96
N ALA A 15 -6.32 5.74 -1.82
CA ALA A 15 -6.26 5.12 -0.50
C ALA A 15 -6.47 6.16 0.61
N ASP A 16 -6.47 5.71 1.87
CA ASP A 16 -6.54 6.59 3.04
C ASP A 16 -5.34 7.56 3.07
N GLU A 17 -5.62 8.82 2.81
CA GLU A 17 -4.61 9.87 2.64
C GLU A 17 -3.90 10.22 3.96
N LEU A 18 -4.56 10.03 5.11
CA LEU A 18 -3.97 10.30 6.42
C LEU A 18 -2.92 9.26 6.76
N VAL A 19 -3.26 7.97 6.63
CA VAL A 19 -2.31 6.87 6.89
C VAL A 19 -1.18 6.88 5.87
N ALA A 20 -1.51 7.05 4.58
CA ALA A 20 -0.50 7.05 3.52
C ALA A 20 0.50 8.22 3.68
N SER A 21 0.02 9.43 3.99
CA SER A 21 0.89 10.57 4.23
C SER A 21 1.70 10.45 5.54
N GLU A 22 1.15 9.85 6.59
CA GLU A 22 1.90 9.63 7.84
C GLU A 22 3.04 8.63 7.64
N LEU A 23 2.81 7.51 6.93
CA LEU A 23 3.84 6.51 6.61
C LEU A 23 4.97 7.06 5.72
N LEU A 24 4.61 7.98 4.83
CA LEU A 24 5.58 8.69 3.99
C LEU A 24 6.48 9.62 4.83
N LEU A 25 5.92 10.30 5.82
CA LEU A 25 6.59 11.36 6.57
C LEU A 25 7.28 10.91 7.86
N ASN A 26 6.85 9.79 8.45
CA ASN A 26 7.47 9.21 9.64
C ASN A 26 8.72 8.37 9.32
N GLY A 27 9.09 8.25 8.03
CA GLY A 27 10.26 7.53 7.56
C GLY A 27 10.05 6.02 7.39
N THR A 28 8.84 5.48 7.61
CA THR A 28 8.54 4.06 7.39
C THR A 28 8.88 3.66 5.96
N LEU A 29 8.37 4.35 4.94
CA LEU A 29 8.63 3.98 3.55
C LEU A 29 10.11 4.12 3.14
N SER A 30 10.82 5.11 3.71
CA SER A 30 12.24 5.33 3.42
C SER A 30 13.13 4.20 3.91
N GLY A 31 12.77 3.52 5.01
CA GLY A 31 13.52 2.40 5.58
C GLY A 31 13.34 1.05 4.89
N LEU A 32 12.36 0.90 4.00
CA LEU A 32 11.99 -0.41 3.40
C LEU A 32 12.79 -0.73 2.14
N GLU A 33 13.04 -2.00 1.84
CA GLU A 33 13.45 -2.39 0.49
C GLU A 33 12.32 -2.10 -0.52
N PRO A 34 12.62 -1.88 -1.82
CA PRO A 34 11.59 -1.63 -2.84
C PRO A 34 10.43 -2.64 -2.85
N ALA A 35 10.73 -3.93 -2.69
CA ALA A 35 9.74 -4.99 -2.63
C ALA A 35 8.86 -4.92 -1.36
N GLN A 36 9.46 -4.57 -0.21
CA GLN A 36 8.73 -4.39 1.04
C GLN A 36 7.84 -3.14 0.97
N LEU A 37 8.30 -2.08 0.31
CA LEU A 37 7.55 -0.84 0.12
C LEU A 37 6.25 -1.11 -0.67
N VAL A 38 6.34 -1.75 -1.83
CA VAL A 38 5.14 -2.05 -2.64
C VAL A 38 4.20 -3.02 -1.94
N ALA A 39 4.75 -4.00 -1.23
CA ALA A 39 3.96 -4.94 -0.44
C ALA A 39 3.22 -4.25 0.72
N LEU A 40 3.86 -3.32 1.44
CA LEU A 40 3.21 -2.55 2.49
C LEU A 40 2.13 -1.61 1.93
N ALA A 41 2.41 -0.95 0.81
CA ALA A 41 1.44 -0.09 0.13
C ALA A 41 0.20 -0.88 -0.35
N ALA A 42 0.35 -2.17 -0.66
CA ALA A 42 -0.78 -3.04 -1.02
C ALA A 42 -1.83 -3.17 0.11
N CYS A 43 -1.42 -3.04 1.38
CA CYS A 43 -2.35 -3.08 2.52
C CYS A 43 -3.30 -1.87 2.56
N LEU A 44 -2.98 -0.80 1.83
CA LEU A 44 -3.82 0.40 1.71
C LEU A 44 -4.88 0.25 0.60
N ILE A 45 -4.80 -0.82 -0.21
CA ILE A 45 -5.77 -1.10 -1.26
C ILE A 45 -6.83 -2.07 -0.73
N PRO A 46 -8.11 -1.66 -0.68
CA PRO A 46 -9.17 -2.55 -0.24
C PRO A 46 -9.32 -3.74 -1.19
N VAL A 47 -9.36 -4.93 -0.61
CA VAL A 47 -9.70 -6.18 -1.30
C VAL A 47 -10.83 -6.93 -0.60
N GLU A 48 -11.48 -7.81 -1.35
CA GLU A 48 -12.50 -8.72 -0.83
C GLU A 48 -11.93 -9.55 0.34
N LYS A 49 -12.81 -10.01 1.23
CA LYS A 49 -12.41 -10.81 2.38
C LYS A 49 -11.81 -12.14 1.89
N SER A 50 -10.50 -12.30 2.10
CA SER A 50 -9.83 -13.60 2.06
C SER A 50 -10.22 -14.40 3.30
N THR A 51 -10.38 -15.71 3.13
CA THR A 51 -10.65 -16.68 4.22
C THR A 51 -9.39 -17.39 4.68
N GLU A 52 -8.26 -17.21 3.98
CA GLU A 52 -7.00 -17.85 4.31
C GLU A 52 -6.23 -17.13 5.42
N GLN A 53 -5.49 -17.92 6.21
CA GLN A 53 -4.52 -17.39 7.15
C GLN A 53 -3.31 -16.84 6.39
N ILE A 54 -3.18 -15.52 6.42
CA ILE A 54 -2.05 -14.79 5.86
C ILE A 54 -0.77 -15.26 6.56
N LYS A 55 0.08 -15.98 5.85
CA LYS A 55 1.40 -16.40 6.34
C LYS A 55 2.43 -15.31 6.12
N LEU A 56 2.28 -14.25 6.90
CA LEU A 56 3.16 -13.09 6.82
C LEU A 56 4.62 -13.52 6.95
N THR A 57 5.43 -13.22 5.94
CA THR A 57 6.87 -13.43 6.04
C THR A 57 7.47 -12.60 7.18
N ALA A 58 8.46 -13.14 7.89
CA ALA A 58 9.06 -12.47 9.07
C ALA A 58 9.59 -11.06 8.77
N GLN A 59 9.99 -10.81 7.52
CA GLN A 59 10.48 -9.51 7.03
C GLN A 59 9.35 -8.47 6.89
N MET A 60 8.09 -8.88 6.80
CA MET A 60 6.92 -8.02 6.63
C MET A 60 6.20 -7.71 7.95
N ALA A 61 6.50 -8.44 9.03
CA ALA A 61 5.92 -8.22 10.35
C ALA A 61 6.23 -6.83 10.93
N GLY A 62 7.49 -6.39 10.82
CA GLY A 62 7.88 -5.05 11.27
C GLY A 62 7.17 -3.93 10.51
N PRO A 63 7.22 -3.91 9.16
CA PRO A 63 6.51 -2.93 8.34
C PRO A 63 5.00 -2.90 8.61
N LEU A 64 4.35 -4.07 8.70
CA LEU A 64 2.92 -4.15 9.00
C LEU A 64 2.60 -3.54 10.38
N SER A 65 3.41 -3.84 11.39
CA SER A 65 3.23 -3.28 12.74
C SER A 65 3.34 -1.75 12.74
N GLN A 66 4.23 -1.17 11.93
CA GLN A 66 4.35 0.29 11.79
C GLN A 66 3.09 0.91 11.15
N LEU A 67 2.54 0.26 10.12
CA LEU A 67 1.27 0.69 9.51
C LEU A 67 0.13 0.64 10.52
N GLN A 68 -0.02 -0.48 11.23
CA GLN A 68 -1.09 -0.65 12.23
C GLN A 68 -0.95 0.35 13.38
N ALA A 69 0.27 0.67 13.81
CA ALA A 69 0.53 1.70 14.82
C ALA A 69 0.14 3.10 14.33
N ALA A 70 0.46 3.44 13.09
CA ALA A 70 0.07 4.72 12.49
C ALA A 70 -1.47 4.83 12.36
N ALA A 71 -2.12 3.79 11.84
CA ALA A 71 -3.58 3.73 11.74
C ALA A 71 -4.26 3.84 13.12
N ARG A 72 -3.77 3.11 14.12
CA ARG A 72 -4.29 3.19 15.49
C ARG A 72 -4.16 4.59 16.07
N HIS A 73 -3.00 5.22 15.90
CA HIS A 73 -2.79 6.58 16.38
C HIS A 73 -3.75 7.58 15.73
N ILE A 74 -3.93 7.50 14.41
CA ILE A 74 -4.89 8.34 13.67
C ILE A 74 -6.32 8.12 14.19
N ALA A 75 -6.71 6.87 14.46
CA ALA A 75 -8.03 6.58 14.97
C ALA A 75 -8.26 7.09 16.40
N GLU A 76 -7.27 6.97 17.27
CA GLU A 76 -7.32 7.50 18.63
C GLU A 76 -7.49 9.03 18.62
N VAL A 77 -6.71 9.74 17.81
CA VAL A 77 -6.82 11.20 17.65
C VAL A 77 -8.16 11.59 17.04
N SER A 78 -8.67 10.82 16.07
CA SER A 78 -9.99 11.04 15.47
C SER A 78 -11.11 10.95 16.51
N ARG A 79 -11.01 9.96 17.42
CA ARG A 79 -11.94 9.81 18.54
C ARG A 79 -11.84 10.95 19.56
N GLU A 80 -10.63 11.41 19.87
CA GLU A 80 -10.43 12.61 20.71
C GLU A 80 -11.06 13.86 20.10
N CYS A 81 -11.08 13.94 18.76
CA CYS A 81 -11.78 14.97 18.00
C CYS A 81 -13.29 14.75 17.88
N LYS A 82 -13.85 13.75 18.58
CA LYS A 82 -15.28 13.39 18.61
C LYS A 82 -15.83 12.82 17.30
N LEU A 83 -14.97 12.22 16.47
CA LEU A 83 -15.42 11.42 15.34
C LEU A 83 -15.80 10.02 15.82
N GLU A 84 -16.87 9.47 15.25
CA GLU A 84 -17.31 8.09 15.50
C GLU A 84 -16.47 7.14 14.66
N LEU A 85 -15.28 6.81 15.17
CA LEU A 85 -14.35 5.88 14.56
C LEU A 85 -13.86 4.89 15.61
N ASP A 86 -14.04 3.59 15.34
CA ASP A 86 -13.50 2.54 16.19
C ASP A 86 -12.04 2.23 15.81
N PRO A 87 -11.07 2.34 16.73
CA PRO A 87 -9.66 2.10 16.40
C PRO A 87 -9.35 0.68 15.94
N ASP A 88 -10.07 -0.32 16.46
CA ASP A 88 -9.80 -1.71 16.09
C ASP A 88 -10.37 -2.01 14.70
N GLU A 89 -11.59 -1.56 14.40
CA GLU A 89 -12.18 -1.65 13.05
C GLU A 89 -11.34 -0.90 12.01
N TYR A 90 -10.86 0.30 12.34
CA TYR A 90 -10.04 1.10 11.43
C TYR A 90 -8.72 0.41 11.12
N VAL A 91 -8.03 -0.14 12.12
CA VAL A 91 -6.80 -0.91 11.91
C VAL A 91 -7.05 -2.18 11.10
N GLU A 92 -8.16 -2.89 11.36
CA GLU A 92 -8.55 -4.10 10.62
C GLU A 92 -8.93 -3.85 9.16
N SER A 93 -9.26 -2.61 8.80
CA SER A 93 -9.54 -2.22 7.41
C SER A 93 -8.30 -2.38 6.50
N PHE A 94 -7.09 -2.27 7.06
CA PHE A 94 -5.82 -2.41 6.35
C PHE A 94 -5.33 -3.86 6.34
N LYS A 95 -5.84 -4.64 5.39
CA LYS A 95 -5.61 -6.10 5.37
C LYS A 95 -4.28 -6.47 4.71
N PRO A 96 -3.46 -7.33 5.34
CA PRO A 96 -2.21 -7.79 4.76
C PRO A 96 -2.39 -8.91 3.71
N ALA A 97 -3.61 -9.13 3.21
CA ALA A 97 -3.95 -10.28 2.36
C ALA A 97 -3.17 -10.29 1.04
N LEU A 98 -2.84 -9.11 0.49
CA LEU A 98 -2.04 -8.97 -0.72
C LEU A 98 -0.54 -8.84 -0.45
N MET A 99 -0.12 -8.74 0.81
CA MET A 99 1.24 -8.29 1.15
C MET A 99 2.30 -9.27 0.62
N ASP A 100 2.17 -10.57 0.92
CA ASP A 100 3.12 -11.58 0.43
C ASP A 100 2.97 -11.84 -1.09
N VAL A 101 1.75 -11.73 -1.63
CA VAL A 101 1.44 -11.88 -3.06
C VAL A 101 2.18 -10.81 -3.87
N ILE A 102 2.04 -9.54 -3.48
CA ILE A 102 2.69 -8.40 -4.13
C ILE A 102 4.20 -8.43 -3.88
N TYR A 103 4.65 -8.86 -2.70
CA TYR A 103 6.07 -9.05 -2.43
C TYR A 103 6.69 -10.05 -3.42
N ALA A 104 6.12 -11.24 -3.55
CA ALA A 104 6.59 -12.27 -4.48
C ALA A 104 6.50 -11.80 -5.93
N TRP A 105 5.41 -11.11 -6.30
CA TRP A 105 5.26 -10.52 -7.62
C TRP A 105 6.36 -9.49 -7.93
N SER A 106 6.65 -8.57 -7.02
CA SER A 106 7.71 -7.56 -7.20
C SER A 106 9.11 -8.17 -7.33
N LYS A 107 9.32 -9.38 -6.80
CA LYS A 107 10.56 -10.16 -6.91
C LYS A 107 10.60 -11.09 -8.14
N GLY A 108 9.57 -11.08 -9.00
CA GLY A 108 9.55 -11.80 -10.27
C GLY A 108 8.82 -13.14 -10.30
N ALA A 109 7.99 -13.46 -9.28
CA ALA A 109 7.17 -14.67 -9.31
C ALA A 109 6.19 -14.70 -10.50
N THR A 110 5.90 -15.86 -11.07
CA THR A 110 4.93 -15.96 -12.17
C THR A 110 3.50 -15.71 -11.68
N PHE A 111 2.59 -15.38 -12.61
CA PHE A 111 1.19 -15.14 -12.22
C PHE A 111 0.56 -16.38 -11.59
N ALA A 112 0.85 -17.57 -12.12
CA ALA A 112 0.39 -18.82 -11.54
C ALA A 112 0.88 -19.01 -10.09
N GLN A 113 2.16 -18.73 -9.81
CA GLN A 113 2.71 -18.85 -8.46
C GLN A 113 2.00 -17.94 -7.46
N VAL A 114 1.70 -16.70 -7.85
CA VAL A 114 1.03 -15.76 -6.94
C VAL A 114 -0.46 -16.06 -6.77
N CYS A 115 -1.12 -16.66 -7.76
CA CYS A 115 -2.49 -17.18 -7.61
C CYS A 115 -2.53 -18.36 -6.63
N ASP A 116 -1.52 -19.23 -6.61
CA ASP A 116 -1.44 -20.36 -5.67
C ASP A 116 -1.18 -19.92 -4.20
N MET A 117 -0.83 -18.65 -3.98
CA MET A 117 -0.53 -18.10 -2.64
C MET A 117 -1.76 -17.52 -1.92
N THR A 118 -2.92 -17.44 -2.59
CA THR A 118 -4.10 -16.76 -2.05
C THR A 118 -5.39 -17.33 -2.63
N ASP A 119 -6.48 -17.26 -1.87
CA ASP A 119 -7.84 -17.56 -2.32
C ASP A 119 -8.52 -16.39 -3.06
N ILE A 120 -7.85 -15.25 -3.20
CA ILE A 120 -8.40 -14.09 -3.93
C ILE A 120 -8.43 -14.40 -5.43
N PHE A 121 -9.61 -14.23 -6.04
CA PHE A 121 -9.78 -14.40 -7.49
C PHE A 121 -8.79 -13.60 -8.32
N GLU A 122 -8.33 -14.18 -9.42
CA GLU A 122 -7.29 -13.67 -10.30
C GLU A 122 -7.63 -12.28 -10.84
N GLY A 123 -8.91 -12.08 -11.23
CA GLY A 123 -9.39 -10.77 -11.68
C GLY A 123 -9.34 -9.70 -10.59
N SER A 124 -9.56 -10.08 -9.33
CA SER A 124 -9.45 -9.18 -8.17
C SER A 124 -7.98 -8.84 -7.89
N LEU A 125 -7.06 -9.80 -8.02
CA LEU A 125 -5.60 -9.57 -7.93
C LEU A 125 -5.11 -8.58 -8.98
N VAL A 126 -5.51 -8.77 -10.24
CA VAL A 126 -5.14 -7.87 -11.34
C VAL A 126 -5.67 -6.45 -11.08
N ARG A 127 -6.95 -6.32 -10.68
CA ARG A 127 -7.52 -5.00 -10.35
C ARG A 127 -6.82 -4.33 -9.18
N ALA A 128 -6.56 -5.06 -8.10
CA ALA A 128 -5.90 -4.50 -6.93
C ALA A 128 -4.46 -4.06 -7.24
N THR A 129 -3.73 -4.82 -8.06
CA THR A 129 -2.37 -4.46 -8.48
C THR A 129 -2.34 -3.21 -9.34
N ARG A 130 -3.35 -3.00 -10.21
CA ARG A 130 -3.47 -1.76 -11.00
C ARG A 130 -3.79 -0.55 -10.11
N ARG A 131 -4.68 -0.70 -9.13
CA ARG A 131 -4.94 0.36 -8.13
C ARG A 131 -3.72 0.65 -7.27
N LEU A 132 -2.93 -0.39 -6.94
CA LEU A 132 -1.66 -0.22 -6.25
C LEU A 132 -0.66 0.59 -7.08
N ASP A 133 -0.58 0.36 -8.39
CA ASP A 133 0.28 1.15 -9.28
C ASP A 133 -0.12 2.64 -9.31
N GLU A 134 -1.43 2.92 -9.37
CA GLU A 134 -1.95 4.28 -9.25
C GLU A 134 -1.55 4.92 -7.89
N LEU A 135 -1.71 4.18 -6.79
CA LEU A 135 -1.29 4.63 -5.45
C LEU A 135 0.22 4.89 -5.36
N LEU A 136 1.06 4.03 -5.93
CA LEU A 136 2.51 4.24 -5.94
C LEU A 136 2.89 5.49 -6.75
N GLY A 137 2.18 5.78 -7.85
CA GLY A 137 2.31 7.03 -8.57
C GLY A 137 1.99 8.24 -7.69
N GLN A 138 0.88 8.19 -6.96
CA GLN A 138 0.44 9.23 -6.02
C GLN A 138 1.43 9.42 -4.86
N LEU A 139 1.92 8.35 -4.26
CA LEU A 139 2.95 8.39 -3.21
C LEU A 139 4.26 9.00 -3.73
N GLY A 140 4.67 8.67 -4.96
CA GLY A 140 5.84 9.27 -5.59
C GLY A 140 5.69 10.78 -5.84
N ASN A 141 4.48 11.24 -6.15
CA ASN A 141 4.16 12.67 -6.28
C ASN A 141 4.12 13.36 -4.92
N ALA A 142 3.49 12.73 -3.91
CA ALA A 142 3.46 13.21 -2.53
C ALA A 142 4.87 13.40 -1.95
N ALA A 143 5.77 12.42 -2.15
CA ALA A 143 7.17 12.49 -1.73
C ALA A 143 7.90 13.67 -2.41
N ALA A 144 7.70 13.86 -3.72
CA ALA A 144 8.28 14.99 -4.44
C ALA A 144 7.72 16.34 -3.96
N ALA A 145 6.42 16.41 -3.65
CA ALA A 145 5.76 17.63 -3.17
C ALA A 145 6.29 18.10 -1.80
N VAL A 146 6.80 17.18 -0.98
CA VAL A 146 7.45 17.50 0.31
C VAL A 146 8.97 17.64 0.23
N GLY A 147 9.54 17.50 -0.97
CA GLY A 147 10.98 17.68 -1.24
C GLY A 147 11.84 16.43 -1.06
N ASP A 148 11.26 15.26 -0.80
CA ASP A 148 11.99 14.00 -0.71
C ASP A 148 12.07 13.32 -2.09
N HIS A 149 13.00 13.81 -2.91
CA HIS A 149 13.20 13.31 -4.26
C HIS A 149 13.84 11.92 -4.31
N GLU A 150 14.56 11.51 -3.26
CA GLU A 150 15.16 10.18 -3.16
C GLU A 150 14.07 9.12 -2.93
N LEU A 151 13.18 9.36 -1.97
CA LEU A 151 12.03 8.51 -1.74
C LEU A 151 11.11 8.47 -2.97
N ALA A 152 10.87 9.62 -3.61
CA ALA A 152 10.07 9.69 -4.83
C ALA A 152 10.66 8.82 -5.96
N ALA A 153 11.98 8.86 -6.16
CA ALA A 153 12.66 8.02 -7.15
C ALA A 153 12.58 6.53 -6.78
N LYS A 154 12.78 6.20 -5.50
CA LYS A 154 12.68 4.84 -4.98
C LYS A 154 11.28 4.25 -5.16
N ILE A 155 10.23 5.00 -4.86
CA ILE A 155 8.84 4.57 -5.06
C ILE A 155 8.56 4.29 -6.54
N ARG A 156 8.97 5.21 -7.44
CA ARG A 156 8.79 5.02 -8.89
C ARG A 156 9.53 3.78 -9.40
N ALA A 157 10.77 3.58 -8.97
CA ALA A 157 11.54 2.40 -9.33
C ALA A 157 10.89 1.10 -8.78
N ALA A 158 10.31 1.16 -7.58
CA ALA A 158 9.60 0.03 -7.00
C ALA A 158 8.30 -0.28 -7.78
N ALA A 159 7.56 0.74 -8.24
CA ALA A 159 6.37 0.58 -9.07
C ALA A 159 6.66 -0.14 -10.39
N GLU A 160 7.80 0.11 -11.03
CA GLU A 160 8.19 -0.61 -12.24
C GLU A 160 8.32 -2.13 -12.02
N THR A 161 8.64 -2.58 -10.81
CA THR A 161 8.78 -4.02 -10.51
C THR A 161 7.46 -4.80 -10.57
N ILE A 162 6.33 -4.11 -10.41
CA ILE A 162 5.00 -4.73 -10.48
C ILE A 162 4.38 -4.62 -11.89
N ARG A 163 4.86 -3.71 -12.73
CA ARG A 163 4.36 -3.43 -14.10
C ARG A 163 4.82 -4.46 -15.13
N ARG A 164 4.29 -5.69 -15.05
CA ARG A 164 4.64 -6.75 -16.01
C ARG A 164 3.51 -7.71 -16.32
N ASP A 165 3.69 -8.44 -17.42
CA ASP A 165 2.88 -9.58 -17.84
C ASP A 165 1.35 -9.32 -17.80
N ILE A 166 0.59 -10.35 -17.41
CA ILE A 166 -0.88 -10.36 -17.44
C ILE A 166 -1.53 -9.30 -16.54
N MET A 167 -0.86 -8.86 -15.47
CA MET A 167 -1.41 -7.84 -14.57
C MET A 167 -1.51 -6.46 -15.24
N PHE A 168 -0.67 -6.21 -16.26
CA PHE A 168 -0.61 -4.94 -16.98
C PHE A 168 -0.85 -5.08 -18.49
N ALA A 169 -1.40 -6.22 -18.93
CA ALA A 169 -1.82 -6.39 -20.32
C ALA A 169 -2.86 -5.31 -20.72
N ALA A 170 -2.73 -4.83 -21.95
CA ALA A 170 -3.65 -3.85 -22.53
C ALA A 170 -5.05 -4.47 -22.69
N SER A 171 -6.08 -3.65 -22.49
CA SER A 171 -7.46 -4.05 -22.79
C SER A 171 -7.62 -4.32 -24.29
N LEU A 172 -8.49 -5.26 -24.65
CA LEU A 172 -8.84 -5.57 -26.04
C LEU A 172 -9.67 -4.45 -26.72
N TYR A 173 -10.17 -3.48 -25.94
CA TYR A 173 -11.00 -2.36 -26.41
C TYR A 173 -10.23 -1.03 -26.47
N ILE A 174 -8.90 -1.07 -26.45
CA ILE A 174 -8.04 0.10 -26.70
C ILE A 174 -7.92 0.35 -28.20
#